data_AF-A0A7S1B9D6-F1
#
_entry.id   AF-A0A7S1B9D6-F1
#
_cell.length_a   1.000
_cell.length_b   1.000
_cell.length_c   1.000
_cell.angle_alpha   90.00
_cell.angle_beta   90.00
_cell.angle_gamma   90.00
#
_symmetry.space_group_name_H-M   'P 1'
#
loop_
_entity.id
_entity.type
_entity.pdbx_description
1 polymer ?
#
loop_
_entity_poly.entity_id
_entity_poly.type
_entity_poly.pdbx_seq_one_letter_code
_entity_poly.pdbx_strand_id
1 'polypeptide(L)'
;SIHDERRIDEGLPTMKQFMKTLSSSYSRNHRSSPLSYTTADIEFCEDPQWKQMGVDINHNPHTEDYISSFGFSIAMSDDGNIIAGGAPYNHAAGLGESAGAVAVFERNAESSDGWVQIGQDIEAKVFRENFGFSVALSARGNILAIGNPMTSRGDRRNYGTVRIYERDDSLSLGWKEIGEIFGKNINENINDELGWSVALSASGDILAVGAPRYGYKWHKTPGFAQVYKRDTSVWTKIGDFYEEDNGDYFGWSIALSTDGNVTAIGSRGNVFVYSRDETNWTKIGDIYLYSTWQKSVALSASGDRLAIGANGNSTHGFIHIFERNTSSAIGWTQIGSRIEGERFIDEAGYSIAFSRKGDIVAISGNSVNRGRVTRIYEWNIDLGWSQIGYDINKKIERLKDHFDTYLGESGKGVALSGSGDIVGIAQNRYTNPSFVRQKGSVQVYKWCTEAPSTKPSLEPSSKPSMEPSSPKPSTDPSSKPSMEPSISSKPTMSLKPSLEPSVSYIPSSAPSDCVDDPNWKVGGNSRFSSLTCANIANNVEWCDTLSNLPDSSYNDKTVTEACC
;
A
#
# COMPACT_ATOMS: atom_id res chain seq x y z
N SER A 1 -74.41 6.03 0.89
CA SER A 1 -73.56 4.85 0.65
C SER A 1 -72.86 5.04 -0.68
N ILE A 2 -71.55 4.74 -0.67
CA ILE A 2 -70.64 4.55 -1.82
C ILE A 2 -70.17 5.83 -2.54
N HIS A 3 -68.84 5.99 -2.46
CA HIS A 3 -67.95 6.97 -3.08
C HIS A 3 -67.82 6.78 -4.59
N ASP A 4 -67.70 7.92 -5.30
CA ASP A 4 -67.06 7.99 -6.61
C ASP A 4 -66.43 9.40 -6.75
N GLU A 5 -65.13 9.53 -6.50
CA GLU A 5 -64.35 10.73 -6.87
C GLU A 5 -62.99 10.32 -7.44
N ARG A 6 -62.75 10.80 -8.66
CA ARG A 6 -61.54 10.64 -9.47
C ARG A 6 -60.38 11.44 -8.85
N ARG A 7 -59.20 10.83 -8.72
CA ARG A 7 -57.93 11.55 -8.51
C ARG A 7 -57.05 11.43 -9.76
N ILE A 8 -56.50 12.57 -10.14
CA ILE A 8 -55.51 12.79 -11.20
C ILE A 8 -54.13 12.53 -10.58
N ASP A 9 -53.39 11.56 -11.12
CA ASP A 9 -51.97 11.36 -10.84
C ASP A 9 -51.15 12.26 -11.76
N GLU A 10 -50.49 13.29 -11.21
CA GLU A 10 -49.35 13.95 -11.85
C GLU A 10 -48.08 13.60 -11.05
N GLY A 11 -47.23 12.77 -11.65
CA GLY A 11 -45.95 12.36 -11.08
C GLY A 11 -44.90 13.46 -11.14
N LEU A 12 -44.22 13.69 -10.01
CA LEU A 12 -43.03 14.52 -9.89
C LEU A 12 -41.86 13.94 -10.73
N PRO A 13 -41.16 14.74 -11.55
CA PRO A 13 -40.03 14.25 -12.35
C PRO A 13 -38.80 13.96 -11.47
N THR A 14 -38.09 12.88 -11.82
CA THR A 14 -36.87 12.43 -11.13
C THR A 14 -35.69 13.40 -11.33
N MET A 15 -34.79 13.47 -10.34
CA MET A 15 -33.61 14.34 -10.29
C MET A 15 -32.69 14.26 -11.54
N LYS A 16 -32.78 13.16 -12.31
CA LYS A 16 -32.10 12.94 -13.59
C LYS A 16 -32.59 13.89 -14.72
N GLN A 17 -33.84 14.35 -14.65
CA GLN A 17 -34.44 15.30 -15.59
C GLN A 17 -34.08 16.75 -15.27
N PHE A 18 -33.80 17.07 -14.01
CA PHE A 18 -33.34 18.40 -13.58
C PHE A 18 -31.90 18.69 -14.03
N MET A 19 -31.00 17.70 -13.92
CA MET A 19 -29.59 17.82 -14.34
C MET A 19 -29.41 18.03 -15.86
N LYS A 20 -30.30 17.48 -16.68
CA LYS A 20 -30.25 17.65 -18.15
C LYS A 20 -30.65 19.06 -18.62
N THR A 21 -31.33 19.82 -17.76
CA THR A 21 -31.80 21.18 -18.07
C THR A 21 -30.78 22.25 -17.64
N LEU A 22 -29.91 21.95 -16.68
CA LEU A 22 -28.82 22.84 -16.25
C LEU A 22 -27.60 22.80 -17.19
N SER A 23 -27.34 21.68 -17.88
CA SER A 23 -26.22 21.63 -18.85
C SER A 23 -26.52 22.33 -20.19
N SER A 24 -27.78 22.70 -20.47
CA SER A 24 -28.17 23.39 -21.71
C SER A 24 -28.36 24.90 -21.55
N SER A 25 -28.29 25.42 -20.31
CA SER A 25 -28.45 26.85 -20.01
C SER A 25 -27.12 27.58 -19.74
N TYR A 26 -25.99 26.88 -19.66
CA TYR A 26 -24.66 27.50 -19.49
C TYR A 26 -23.95 27.84 -20.82
N SER A 27 -24.63 27.70 -21.96
CA SER A 27 -24.16 28.12 -23.28
C SER A 27 -25.05 29.23 -23.83
N ARG A 28 -24.97 30.42 -23.21
CA ARG A 28 -25.13 31.72 -23.88
C ARG A 28 -24.90 32.86 -22.89
N ASN A 29 -23.96 33.73 -23.26
CA ASN A 29 -23.71 35.08 -22.73
C ASN A 29 -23.01 35.15 -21.36
N HIS A 30 -21.68 35.32 -21.37
CA HIS A 30 -21.02 36.56 -20.94
C HIS A 30 -19.51 36.49 -21.20
N ARG A 31 -18.99 37.49 -21.93
CA ARG A 31 -17.55 37.79 -22.01
C ARG A 31 -17.13 38.47 -20.71
N SER A 32 -16.33 37.78 -19.90
CA SER A 32 -15.40 38.40 -18.95
C SER A 32 -14.36 37.36 -18.54
N SER A 33 -13.10 37.66 -18.81
CA SER A 33 -11.93 36.83 -18.53
C SER A 33 -11.84 36.48 -17.03
N PRO A 34 -11.61 35.21 -16.64
CA PRO A 34 -11.15 34.91 -15.29
C PRO A 34 -9.63 34.76 -15.26
N LEU A 35 -9.03 35.43 -14.29
CA LEU A 35 -7.67 35.22 -13.81
C LEU A 35 -7.44 33.74 -13.50
N SER A 36 -6.33 33.19 -14.01
CA SER A 36 -5.89 31.84 -13.73
C SER A 36 -5.31 31.75 -12.32
N TYR A 37 -6.07 31.19 -11.39
CA TYR A 37 -5.51 30.55 -10.20
C TYR A 37 -5.46 29.05 -10.49
N THR A 38 -4.26 28.47 -10.50
CA THR A 38 -4.06 27.03 -10.59
C THR A 38 -4.52 26.40 -9.28
N THR A 39 -5.75 25.90 -9.25
CA THR A 39 -6.15 24.94 -8.21
C THR A 39 -5.33 23.68 -8.42
N ALA A 40 -4.52 23.31 -7.43
CA ALA A 40 -3.86 22.02 -7.39
C ALA A 40 -4.88 20.89 -7.62
N ASP A 41 -4.47 19.84 -8.33
CA ASP A 41 -5.27 18.67 -8.73
C ASP A 41 -5.79 17.86 -7.52
N ILE A 42 -6.73 18.45 -6.77
CA ILE A 42 -7.56 17.75 -5.81
C ILE A 42 -8.79 17.29 -6.58
N GLU A 43 -8.76 16.04 -7.03
CA GLU A 43 -9.92 15.39 -7.62
C GLU A 43 -10.87 14.98 -6.49
N PHE A 44 -12.05 15.58 -6.50
CA PHE A 44 -13.07 15.29 -5.51
C PHE A 44 -13.96 14.12 -5.95
N CYS A 45 -14.20 13.17 -5.04
CA CYS A 45 -15.13 12.05 -5.25
C CYS A 45 -16.38 12.20 -4.39
N GLU A 46 -17.47 11.52 -4.81
CA GLU A 46 -18.71 11.43 -4.02
C GLU A 46 -18.49 10.66 -2.70
N ASP A 47 -17.56 9.69 -2.70
CA ASP A 47 -17.07 8.96 -1.53
C ASP A 47 -15.53 8.78 -1.59
N PRO A 48 -14.78 8.81 -0.46
CA PRO A 48 -13.34 8.61 -0.42
C PRO A 48 -12.96 7.21 -0.93
N GLN A 49 -12.18 7.17 -2.02
CA GLN A 49 -11.81 5.91 -2.66
C GLN A 49 -10.52 6.04 -3.46
N TRP A 50 -9.91 4.89 -3.75
CA TRP A 50 -8.77 4.79 -4.65
C TRP A 50 -9.24 4.83 -6.11
N LYS A 51 -8.82 5.86 -6.83
CA LYS A 51 -9.17 6.06 -8.25
C LYS A 51 -7.96 5.81 -9.13
N GLN A 52 -8.16 5.02 -10.19
CA GLN A 52 -7.08 4.70 -11.12
C GLN A 52 -6.60 5.98 -11.85
N MET A 53 -5.29 6.14 -11.92
CA MET A 53 -4.57 7.20 -12.63
C MET A 53 -4.15 6.69 -14.00
N GLY A 54 -4.85 7.11 -15.06
CA GLY A 54 -4.60 6.61 -16.41
C GLY A 54 -5.14 5.20 -16.64
N VAL A 55 -4.73 4.57 -17.74
CA VAL A 55 -5.10 3.19 -18.08
C VAL A 55 -4.12 2.17 -17.46
N ASP A 56 -4.42 0.87 -17.57
CA ASP A 56 -3.49 -0.18 -17.20
C ASP A 56 -2.18 -0.04 -18.02
N ILE A 57 -1.03 0.08 -17.34
CA ILE A 57 0.29 0.07 -17.97
C ILE A 57 0.59 -1.38 -18.37
N ASN A 58 0.30 -1.67 -19.63
CA ASN A 58 0.59 -2.96 -20.24
C ASN A 58 1.89 -2.84 -21.02
N HIS A 59 2.92 -3.59 -20.62
CA HIS A 59 4.18 -3.59 -21.33
C HIS A 59 4.61 -4.99 -21.71
N ASN A 60 4.94 -5.17 -22.99
CA ASN A 60 5.43 -6.43 -23.51
C ASN A 60 6.58 -6.15 -24.49
N PRO A 61 7.84 -6.24 -24.03
CA PRO A 61 9.00 -5.89 -24.85
C PRO A 61 9.11 -6.73 -26.13
N HIS A 62 8.61 -7.97 -26.13
CA HIS A 62 8.77 -8.92 -27.24
C HIS A 62 7.50 -9.76 -27.52
N THR A 63 7.52 -10.50 -28.64
CA THR A 63 6.37 -11.07 -29.39
C THR A 63 5.29 -11.81 -28.56
N GLU A 64 4.09 -11.91 -29.15
CA GLU A 64 2.80 -12.31 -28.53
C GLU A 64 2.75 -13.69 -27.86
N ASP A 65 3.81 -14.51 -27.95
CA ASP A 65 3.81 -15.90 -27.52
C ASP A 65 4.44 -16.20 -26.16
N TYR A 66 5.17 -15.26 -25.55
CA TYR A 66 5.94 -15.52 -24.32
C TYR A 66 5.42 -14.78 -23.08
N ILE A 67 5.79 -15.29 -21.90
CA ILE A 67 5.40 -14.73 -20.59
C ILE A 67 6.45 -13.72 -20.16
N SER A 68 6.21 -12.42 -20.33
CA SER A 68 7.14 -11.40 -19.81
C SER A 68 7.06 -11.25 -18.29
N SER A 69 5.86 -11.45 -17.72
CA SER A 69 5.50 -11.13 -16.33
C SER A 69 5.87 -9.68 -15.97
N PHE A 70 5.61 -8.72 -16.85
CA PHE A 70 5.75 -7.30 -16.52
C PHE A 70 4.94 -6.95 -15.28
N GLY A 71 5.55 -6.21 -14.35
CA GLY A 71 4.99 -6.01 -13.02
C GLY A 71 5.32 -7.14 -12.04
N PHE A 72 6.25 -8.04 -12.37
CA PHE A 72 6.79 -8.98 -11.39
C PHE A 72 7.34 -8.20 -10.20
N SER A 73 8.19 -7.22 -10.46
CA SER A 73 8.61 -6.24 -9.46
C SER A 73 8.21 -4.83 -9.90
N ILE A 74 7.84 -3.97 -8.95
CA ILE A 74 7.62 -2.55 -9.23
C ILE A 74 8.31 -1.65 -8.20
N ALA A 75 8.67 -0.45 -8.63
CA ALA A 75 9.14 0.63 -7.78
C ALA A 75 8.54 1.96 -8.23
N MET A 76 8.38 2.91 -7.31
CA MET A 76 7.76 4.20 -7.58
C MET A 76 8.66 5.33 -7.05
N SER A 77 8.67 6.49 -7.72
CA SER A 77 9.24 7.71 -7.18
C SER A 77 8.42 8.23 -6.00
N ASP A 78 9.04 9.09 -5.21
CA ASP A 78 8.44 9.59 -3.98
C ASP A 78 7.19 10.45 -4.21
N ASP A 79 7.13 11.16 -5.33
CA ASP A 79 5.99 11.96 -5.75
C ASP A 79 4.92 11.14 -6.51
N GLY A 80 5.16 9.85 -6.74
CA GLY A 80 4.26 8.96 -7.46
C GLY A 80 4.18 9.19 -8.97
N ASN A 81 5.03 10.04 -9.56
CA ASN A 81 4.98 10.36 -10.99
C ASN A 81 5.84 9.44 -11.88
N ILE A 82 6.75 8.65 -11.30
CA ILE A 82 7.57 7.69 -12.05
C ILE A 82 7.34 6.30 -11.47
N ILE A 83 7.11 5.33 -12.36
CA ILE A 83 6.97 3.91 -11.99
C ILE A 83 7.85 3.04 -12.88
N ALA A 84 8.61 2.15 -12.26
CA ALA A 84 9.40 1.13 -12.95
C ALA A 84 8.75 -0.24 -12.76
N GLY A 85 8.70 -1.03 -13.84
CA GLY A 85 8.20 -2.40 -13.82
C GLY A 85 9.22 -3.38 -14.39
N GLY A 86 9.50 -4.45 -13.63
CA GLY A 86 10.37 -5.55 -14.05
C GLY A 86 9.59 -6.69 -14.70
N ALA A 87 10.20 -7.31 -15.71
CA ALA A 87 9.69 -8.43 -16.49
C ALA A 87 10.77 -9.53 -16.60
N PRO A 88 11.10 -10.24 -15.50
CA PRO A 88 12.25 -11.17 -15.45
C PRO A 88 12.14 -12.36 -16.40
N TYR A 89 10.94 -12.68 -16.86
CA TYR A 89 10.71 -13.81 -17.76
C TYR A 89 10.63 -13.38 -19.23
N ASN A 90 10.83 -12.08 -19.51
CA ASN A 90 10.86 -11.54 -20.87
C ASN A 90 11.90 -12.23 -21.75
N HIS A 91 11.53 -12.43 -23.02
CA HIS A 91 12.38 -13.02 -24.04
C HIS A 91 13.16 -11.92 -24.74
N ALA A 92 14.36 -11.58 -24.26
CA ALA A 92 15.18 -10.56 -24.91
C ALA A 92 15.71 -11.06 -26.28
N ALA A 93 15.67 -10.19 -27.29
CA ALA A 93 16.11 -10.51 -28.65
C ALA A 93 17.54 -11.08 -28.70
N GLY A 94 17.70 -12.27 -29.27
CA GLY A 94 19.01 -12.94 -29.42
C GLY A 94 19.53 -13.62 -28.15
N LEU A 95 18.85 -13.49 -27.00
CA LEU A 95 19.22 -14.18 -25.75
C LEU A 95 18.32 -15.37 -25.46
N GLY A 96 17.02 -15.30 -25.76
CA GLY A 96 16.07 -16.38 -25.46
C GLY A 96 15.20 -16.11 -24.24
N GLU A 97 14.45 -17.12 -23.80
CA GLU A 97 13.50 -17.02 -22.66
C GLU A 97 14.19 -16.68 -21.33
N SER A 98 13.47 -15.93 -20.48
CA SER A 98 13.89 -15.53 -19.13
C SER A 98 15.18 -14.72 -19.04
N ALA A 99 15.55 -14.03 -20.12
CA ALA A 99 16.62 -13.04 -20.07
C ALA A 99 16.19 -11.88 -19.15
N GLY A 100 14.99 -11.33 -19.39
CA GLY A 100 14.36 -10.30 -18.58
C GLY A 100 14.51 -8.87 -19.13
N ALA A 101 13.66 -7.95 -18.68
CA ALA A 101 13.68 -6.54 -19.06
C ALA A 101 13.09 -5.65 -17.95
N VAL A 102 13.38 -4.35 -18.00
CA VAL A 102 12.75 -3.32 -17.16
C VAL A 102 12.31 -2.15 -18.02
N ALA A 103 11.10 -1.65 -17.78
CA ALA A 103 10.59 -0.43 -18.40
C ALA A 103 10.18 0.59 -17.32
N VAL A 104 10.36 1.87 -17.62
CA VAL A 104 10.09 2.99 -16.71
C VAL A 104 9.12 3.96 -17.37
N PHE A 105 8.11 4.40 -16.63
CA PHE A 105 7.04 5.25 -17.12
C PHE A 105 6.93 6.51 -16.27
N GLU A 106 6.67 7.64 -16.92
CA GLU A 106 6.38 8.93 -16.32
C GLU A 106 4.91 9.27 -16.52
N ARG A 107 4.29 9.86 -15.50
CA ARG A 107 2.92 10.33 -15.58
C ARG A 107 2.82 11.46 -16.60
N ASN A 108 1.86 11.34 -17.50
CA ASN A 108 1.47 12.41 -18.40
C ASN A 108 -0.05 12.58 -18.33
N ALA A 109 -0.50 13.55 -17.53
CA ALA A 109 -1.94 13.80 -17.32
C ALA A 109 -2.66 14.29 -18.60
N GLU A 110 -1.92 14.75 -19.61
CA GLU A 110 -2.48 15.19 -20.90
C GLU A 110 -2.67 14.03 -21.89
N SER A 111 -2.04 12.86 -21.64
CA SER A 111 -2.21 11.70 -22.52
C SER A 111 -3.47 10.92 -22.15
N SER A 112 -4.11 10.30 -23.16
CA SER A 112 -5.27 9.42 -22.95
C SER A 112 -4.94 8.21 -22.06
N ASP A 113 -3.66 7.80 -22.05
CA ASP A 113 -3.19 6.64 -21.32
C ASP A 113 -2.73 7.02 -19.89
N GLY A 114 -2.48 8.30 -19.63
CA GLY A 114 -2.01 8.84 -18.35
C GLY A 114 -0.54 8.58 -18.03
N TRP A 115 0.13 7.70 -18.78
CA TRP A 115 1.52 7.29 -18.58
C TRP A 115 2.26 7.20 -19.92
N VAL A 116 3.52 7.60 -19.93
CA VAL A 116 4.40 7.54 -21.11
C VAL A 116 5.74 6.92 -20.70
N GLN A 117 6.26 6.02 -21.51
CA GLN A 117 7.56 5.39 -21.24
C GLN A 117 8.70 6.42 -21.35
N ILE A 118 9.64 6.38 -20.39
CA ILE A 118 10.88 7.17 -20.39
C ILE A 118 12.02 6.30 -20.94
N GLY A 119 12.62 6.73 -22.05
CA GLY A 119 13.69 5.98 -22.71
C GLY A 119 13.18 4.72 -23.41
N GLN A 120 14.07 3.77 -23.64
CA GLN A 120 13.74 2.45 -24.17
C GLN A 120 13.74 1.41 -23.05
N ASP A 121 13.30 0.19 -23.38
CA ASP A 121 13.43 -0.95 -22.47
C ASP A 121 14.90 -1.22 -22.13
N ILE A 122 15.16 -1.39 -20.85
CA ILE A 122 16.46 -1.84 -20.37
C ILE A 122 16.45 -3.37 -20.43
N GLU A 123 17.10 -3.91 -21.45
CA GLU A 123 17.16 -5.34 -21.72
C GLU A 123 18.29 -6.04 -20.96
N ALA A 124 18.07 -7.32 -20.64
CA ALA A 124 19.11 -8.20 -20.15
C ALA A 124 20.30 -8.30 -21.11
N LYS A 125 21.47 -8.63 -20.57
CA LYS A 125 22.70 -8.87 -21.33
C LYS A 125 23.06 -10.36 -21.41
N VAL A 126 22.49 -11.17 -20.53
CA VAL A 126 22.81 -12.60 -20.39
C VAL A 126 21.52 -13.43 -20.44
N PHE A 127 21.60 -14.59 -21.11
CA PHE A 127 20.51 -15.56 -21.13
C PHE A 127 20.18 -16.07 -19.73
N ARG A 128 18.88 -16.11 -19.39
CA ARG A 128 18.35 -16.66 -18.12
C ARG A 128 18.90 -15.98 -16.86
N GLU A 129 19.19 -14.70 -16.91
CA GLU A 129 19.62 -13.95 -15.72
C GLU A 129 18.46 -13.38 -14.87
N ASN A 130 17.21 -13.55 -15.32
CA ASN A 130 16.01 -13.00 -14.69
C ASN A 130 16.13 -11.47 -14.43
N PHE A 131 16.56 -10.71 -15.43
CA PHE A 131 16.72 -9.26 -15.33
C PHE A 131 15.40 -8.55 -15.02
N GLY A 132 15.35 -7.76 -13.94
CA GLY A 132 14.10 -7.16 -13.46
C GLY A 132 13.36 -8.01 -12.43
N PHE A 133 14.02 -9.00 -11.83
CA PHE A 133 13.44 -9.79 -10.74
C PHE A 133 13.12 -8.92 -9.52
N SER A 134 13.99 -7.95 -9.22
CA SER A 134 13.73 -6.91 -8.26
C SER A 134 14.14 -5.55 -8.84
N VAL A 135 13.37 -4.51 -8.55
CA VAL A 135 13.65 -3.14 -8.99
C VAL A 135 13.52 -2.19 -7.81
N ALA A 136 14.35 -1.16 -7.76
CA ALA A 136 14.24 -0.05 -6.82
C ALA A 136 14.54 1.28 -7.52
N LEU A 137 13.81 2.33 -7.15
CA LEU A 137 13.99 3.70 -7.64
C LEU A 137 14.42 4.61 -6.49
N SER A 138 15.30 5.57 -6.80
CA SER A 138 15.52 6.75 -5.95
C SER A 138 14.25 7.61 -5.84
N ALA A 139 14.20 8.51 -4.85
CA ALA A 139 13.01 9.34 -4.60
C ALA A 139 12.62 10.22 -5.79
N ARG A 140 13.61 10.69 -6.58
CA ARG A 140 13.38 11.47 -7.80
C ARG A 140 13.20 10.62 -9.06
N GLY A 141 13.29 9.29 -8.94
CA GLY A 141 13.19 8.36 -10.06
C GLY A 141 14.34 8.41 -11.07
N ASN A 142 15.46 9.08 -10.78
CA ASN A 142 16.59 9.22 -11.71
C ASN A 142 17.67 8.14 -11.54
N ILE A 143 17.73 7.44 -10.40
CA ILE A 143 18.56 6.25 -10.20
C ILE A 143 17.66 5.02 -10.09
N LEU A 144 18.01 3.97 -10.83
CA LEU A 144 17.31 2.70 -10.90
C LEU A 144 18.29 1.55 -10.62
N ALA A 145 17.98 0.69 -9.65
CA ALA A 145 18.72 -0.54 -9.39
C ALA A 145 17.87 -1.74 -9.80
N ILE A 146 18.51 -2.71 -10.48
CA ILE A 146 17.84 -3.87 -11.07
C ILE A 146 18.58 -5.13 -10.65
N GLY A 147 17.85 -6.07 -10.04
CA GLY A 147 18.37 -7.35 -9.59
C GLY A 147 18.23 -8.48 -10.62
N ASN A 148 19.24 -9.35 -10.63
CA ASN A 148 19.46 -10.42 -11.59
C ASN A 148 19.94 -11.70 -10.88
N PRO A 149 19.11 -12.32 -10.03
CA PRO A 149 19.56 -13.40 -9.14
C PRO A 149 20.09 -14.64 -9.88
N MET A 150 19.66 -14.84 -11.13
CA MET A 150 20.01 -16.04 -11.90
C MET A 150 21.25 -15.87 -12.78
N THR A 151 21.95 -14.73 -12.70
CA THR A 151 23.19 -14.51 -13.47
C THR A 151 24.19 -15.63 -13.20
N SER A 152 24.70 -16.24 -14.29
CA SER A 152 25.65 -17.35 -14.29
C SER A 152 26.80 -17.04 -15.25
N ARG A 153 28.03 -17.49 -14.93
CA ARG A 153 29.22 -17.28 -15.78
C ARG A 153 30.20 -18.45 -15.65
N GLY A 154 30.39 -19.17 -16.75
CA GLY A 154 31.27 -20.35 -16.76
C GLY A 154 30.70 -21.49 -15.91
N ASP A 155 31.51 -21.99 -14.99
CA ASP A 155 31.12 -23.01 -14.00
C ASP A 155 30.24 -22.47 -12.86
N ARG A 156 30.18 -21.13 -12.71
CA ARG A 156 29.45 -20.44 -11.64
C ARG A 156 27.98 -20.32 -11.99
N ARG A 157 27.12 -20.95 -11.19
CA ARG A 157 25.66 -20.92 -11.37
C ARG A 157 25.01 -19.99 -10.36
N ASN A 158 24.14 -19.10 -10.85
CA ASN A 158 23.25 -18.22 -10.09
C ASN A 158 23.95 -17.46 -8.95
N TYR A 159 25.13 -16.89 -9.23
CA TYR A 159 25.82 -16.05 -8.25
C TYR A 159 25.14 -14.68 -8.09
N GLY A 160 24.34 -14.30 -9.10
CA GLY A 160 23.52 -13.11 -9.09
C GLY A 160 24.28 -11.80 -9.30
N THR A 161 23.60 -10.81 -9.88
CA THR A 161 24.12 -9.45 -10.06
C THR A 161 23.06 -8.39 -9.75
N VAL A 162 23.52 -7.16 -9.52
CA VAL A 162 22.65 -5.97 -9.51
C VAL A 162 23.27 -4.92 -10.43
N ARG A 163 22.51 -4.44 -11.41
CA ARG A 163 22.92 -3.34 -12.29
C ARG A 163 22.25 -2.05 -11.88
N ILE A 164 22.99 -0.94 -11.92
CA ILE A 164 22.50 0.38 -11.54
C ILE A 164 22.58 1.32 -12.73
N TYR A 165 21.48 2.02 -12.97
CA TYR A 165 21.32 2.97 -14.06
C TYR A 165 20.98 4.36 -13.54
N GLU A 166 21.45 5.37 -14.25
CA GLU A 166 21.10 6.78 -14.07
C GLU A 166 20.40 7.30 -15.32
N ARG A 167 19.31 8.05 -15.15
CA ARG A 167 18.57 8.67 -16.24
C ARG A 167 19.49 9.64 -16.98
N ASP A 168 19.58 9.47 -18.30
CA ASP A 168 20.37 10.31 -19.19
C ASP A 168 19.58 10.48 -20.51
N ASP A 169 18.79 11.54 -20.58
CA ASP A 169 17.92 11.84 -21.72
C ASP A 169 18.71 12.14 -23.01
N SER A 170 20.04 12.28 -22.95
CA SER A 170 20.89 12.43 -24.13
C SER A 170 21.19 11.11 -24.83
N LEU A 171 21.00 9.98 -24.14
CA LEU A 171 21.18 8.64 -24.71
C LEU A 171 19.90 8.15 -25.37
N SER A 172 20.02 7.40 -26.46
CA SER A 172 18.87 6.77 -27.12
C SER A 172 18.10 5.81 -26.19
N LEU A 173 18.81 5.15 -25.27
CA LEU A 173 18.22 4.29 -24.24
C LEU A 173 17.52 5.11 -23.13
N GLY A 174 17.87 6.38 -22.94
CA GLY A 174 17.40 7.22 -21.81
C GLY A 174 18.02 6.87 -20.46
N TRP A 175 18.85 5.83 -20.41
CA TRP A 175 19.47 5.30 -19.19
C TRP A 175 20.93 4.96 -19.42
N LYS A 176 21.79 5.36 -18.50
CA LYS A 176 23.23 5.09 -18.49
C LYS A 176 23.56 4.13 -17.36
N GLU A 177 24.22 3.02 -17.66
CA GLU A 177 24.73 2.13 -16.61
C GLU A 177 25.88 2.80 -15.86
N ILE A 178 25.76 2.87 -14.53
CA ILE A 178 26.71 3.54 -13.63
C ILE A 178 27.34 2.59 -12.61
N GLY A 179 26.96 1.31 -12.60
CA GLY A 179 27.55 0.31 -11.72
C GLY A 179 26.96 -1.09 -11.89
N GLU A 180 27.75 -2.09 -11.49
CA GLU A 180 27.34 -3.49 -11.42
C GLU A 180 27.94 -4.11 -10.15
N ILE A 181 27.11 -4.77 -9.35
CA ILE A 181 27.50 -5.47 -8.11
C ILE A 181 27.38 -6.98 -8.34
N PHE A 182 28.38 -7.73 -7.89
CA PHE A 182 28.48 -9.17 -8.06
C PHE A 182 28.36 -9.91 -6.73
N GLY A 183 27.77 -11.11 -6.75
CA GLY A 183 27.80 -12.04 -5.61
C GLY A 183 29.21 -12.30 -5.07
N LYS A 184 29.30 -12.57 -3.76
CA LYS A 184 30.56 -12.60 -2.99
C LYS A 184 31.52 -13.71 -3.43
N ASN A 185 30.99 -14.85 -3.90
CA ASN A 185 31.80 -16.02 -4.18
C ASN A 185 31.96 -16.26 -5.68
N ILE A 186 32.94 -15.59 -6.26
CA ILE A 186 33.43 -15.94 -7.59
C ILE A 186 34.24 -17.26 -7.61
N ASN A 187 34.68 -17.80 -6.47
CA ASN A 187 35.68 -18.90 -6.47
C ASN A 187 35.21 -20.20 -5.80
N GLU A 188 34.00 -20.28 -5.25
CA GLU A 188 33.42 -21.49 -4.66
C GLU A 188 31.97 -21.61 -5.15
N ASN A 189 31.57 -22.72 -5.78
CA ASN A 189 30.18 -23.02 -6.16
C ASN A 189 29.28 -22.74 -4.92
N ILE A 190 28.13 -22.03 -4.93
CA ILE A 190 26.87 -22.24 -5.69
C ILE A 190 25.88 -21.09 -5.37
N ASN A 191 24.93 -20.76 -6.27
CA ASN A 191 23.57 -20.23 -6.02
C ASN A 191 23.38 -19.13 -4.95
N ASP A 192 24.25 -18.11 -4.89
CA ASP A 192 24.06 -16.98 -3.95
C ASP A 192 22.75 -16.23 -4.18
N GLU A 193 22.35 -16.09 -5.46
CA GLU A 193 21.16 -15.36 -5.91
C GLU A 193 21.17 -13.87 -5.49
N LEU A 194 22.34 -13.22 -5.58
CA LEU A 194 22.45 -11.78 -5.30
C LEU A 194 21.55 -10.96 -6.23
N GLY A 195 20.82 -10.01 -5.66
CA GLY A 195 19.83 -9.21 -6.40
C GLY A 195 18.43 -9.82 -6.33
N TRP A 196 18.23 -10.84 -5.48
CA TRP A 196 16.90 -11.30 -5.12
C TRP A 196 16.03 -10.16 -4.56
N SER A 197 16.63 -9.34 -3.69
CA SER A 197 16.00 -8.12 -3.18
C SER A 197 16.97 -6.94 -3.27
N VAL A 198 16.44 -5.78 -3.66
CA VAL A 198 17.19 -4.52 -3.76
C VAL A 198 16.39 -3.38 -3.11
N ALA A 199 17.09 -2.41 -2.53
CA ALA A 199 16.52 -1.15 -2.03
C ALA A 199 17.53 0.00 -2.21
N LEU A 200 17.04 1.19 -2.54
CA LEU A 200 17.84 2.40 -2.72
C LEU A 200 17.47 3.46 -1.66
N SER A 201 18.44 4.27 -1.26
CA SER A 201 18.16 5.51 -0.50
C SER A 201 17.47 6.54 -1.40
N ALA A 202 16.91 7.58 -0.79
CA ALA A 202 16.21 8.62 -1.55
C ALA A 202 17.09 9.35 -2.56
N SER A 203 18.38 9.53 -2.26
CA SER A 203 19.34 10.12 -3.22
C SER A 203 19.78 9.14 -4.31
N GLY A 204 19.61 7.83 -4.08
CA GLY A 204 20.12 6.77 -4.95
C GLY A 204 21.61 6.46 -4.75
N ASP A 205 22.27 7.01 -3.73
CA ASP A 205 23.70 6.79 -3.48
C ASP A 205 23.99 5.64 -2.51
N ILE A 206 22.98 5.13 -1.81
CA ILE A 206 23.11 3.93 -0.97
C ILE A 206 22.22 2.84 -1.55
N LEU A 207 22.80 1.65 -1.73
CA LEU A 207 22.13 0.48 -2.28
C LEU A 207 22.26 -0.67 -1.29
N ALA A 208 21.13 -1.26 -0.90
CA ALA A 208 21.08 -2.48 -0.13
C ALA A 208 20.68 -3.65 -1.06
N VAL A 209 21.38 -4.78 -0.94
CA VAL A 209 21.18 -5.97 -1.78
C VAL A 209 21.11 -7.23 -0.91
N GLY A 210 20.17 -8.12 -1.22
CA GLY A 210 20.02 -9.41 -0.56
C GLY A 210 20.33 -10.59 -1.48
N ALA A 211 20.83 -11.67 -0.88
CA ALA A 211 21.08 -12.96 -1.52
C ALA A 211 20.68 -14.09 -0.56
N PRO A 212 19.42 -14.53 -0.61
CA PRO A 212 18.86 -15.45 0.37
C PRO A 212 19.45 -16.86 0.31
N ARG A 213 20.15 -17.23 -0.77
CA ARG A 213 20.66 -18.59 -0.97
C ARG A 213 22.17 -18.75 -0.81
N TYR A 214 22.86 -17.68 -0.42
CA TYR A 214 24.27 -17.75 -0.09
C TYR A 214 24.58 -18.77 1.01
N GLY A 215 25.69 -19.48 0.82
CA GLY A 215 26.16 -20.49 1.76
C GLY A 215 25.23 -21.70 1.89
N TYR A 216 24.36 -21.93 0.91
CA TYR A 216 23.45 -23.07 0.88
C TYR A 216 24.21 -24.38 1.08
N LYS A 217 23.89 -25.06 2.18
CA LYS A 217 24.34 -26.41 2.52
C LYS A 217 23.09 -27.24 2.81
N TRP A 218 23.17 -28.56 2.64
CA TRP A 218 22.05 -29.47 2.92
C TRP A 218 21.38 -29.11 4.27
N HIS A 219 20.10 -28.71 4.23
CA HIS A 219 19.24 -28.29 5.35
C HIS A 219 19.49 -26.91 6.00
N LYS A 220 20.40 -26.07 5.48
CA LYS A 220 20.62 -24.71 6.01
C LYS A 220 20.93 -23.71 4.90
N THR A 221 20.17 -22.62 4.84
CA THR A 221 20.34 -21.56 3.84
C THR A 221 20.56 -20.22 4.55
N PRO A 222 21.77 -19.93 5.04
CA PRO A 222 21.96 -18.79 5.94
C PRO A 222 21.79 -17.42 5.25
N GLY A 223 21.91 -17.36 3.92
CA GLY A 223 21.73 -16.12 3.16
C GLY A 223 22.75 -15.03 3.51
N PHE A 224 22.68 -13.88 2.85
CA PHE A 224 23.44 -12.68 3.21
C PHE A 224 22.78 -11.42 2.66
N ALA A 225 23.21 -10.28 3.18
CA ALA A 225 22.87 -8.97 2.62
C ALA A 225 24.07 -8.04 2.70
N GLN A 226 24.14 -7.07 1.78
CA GLN A 226 25.19 -6.08 1.74
C GLN A 226 24.61 -4.69 1.48
N VAL A 227 25.34 -3.68 1.94
CA VAL A 227 25.02 -2.28 1.64
C VAL A 227 26.25 -1.63 1.02
N TYR A 228 26.02 -0.89 -0.06
CA TYR A 228 27.02 -0.19 -0.85
C TYR A 228 26.72 1.30 -0.87
N LYS A 229 27.78 2.11 -0.91
CA LYS A 229 27.72 3.56 -1.13
C LYS A 229 28.41 3.93 -2.43
N ARG A 230 27.74 4.74 -3.24
CA ARG A 230 28.32 5.38 -4.43
C ARG A 230 29.07 6.63 -4.00
N ASP A 231 30.38 6.63 -4.21
CA ASP A 231 31.19 7.86 -4.15
C ASP A 231 31.64 8.18 -5.57
N THR A 232 31.12 9.28 -6.14
CA THR A 232 31.32 9.68 -7.55
C THR A 232 30.83 8.63 -8.57
N SER A 233 31.65 7.64 -8.91
CA SER A 233 31.33 6.57 -9.88
C SER A 233 31.69 5.17 -9.37
N VAL A 234 32.10 5.03 -8.11
CA VAL A 234 32.50 3.75 -7.53
C VAL A 234 31.53 3.37 -6.42
N TRP A 235 30.99 2.16 -6.50
CA TRP A 235 30.19 1.54 -5.45
C TRP A 235 31.10 0.80 -4.47
N THR A 236 31.21 1.31 -3.26
CA THR A 236 32.03 0.74 -2.19
C THR A 236 31.15 0.07 -1.16
N LYS A 237 31.46 -1.17 -0.78
CA LYS A 237 30.73 -1.88 0.28
C LYS A 237 30.97 -1.19 1.62
N ILE A 238 29.88 -0.84 2.30
CA ILE A 238 29.86 -0.19 3.62
C ILE A 238 29.16 -1.04 4.68
N GLY A 239 28.51 -2.14 4.29
CA GLY A 239 27.89 -3.11 5.20
C GLY A 239 27.90 -4.53 4.61
N ASP A 240 28.13 -5.53 5.45
CA ASP A 240 28.13 -6.96 5.11
C ASP A 240 27.47 -7.70 6.27
N PHE A 241 26.28 -8.26 6.03
CA PHE A 241 25.40 -8.81 7.07
C PHE A 241 25.17 -10.30 6.85
N TYR A 242 25.22 -11.05 7.95
CA TYR A 242 25.10 -12.50 7.97
C TYR A 242 24.59 -12.96 9.33
N GLU A 243 23.65 -13.88 9.36
CA GLU A 243 23.03 -14.40 10.59
C GLU A 243 23.02 -15.93 10.54
N GLU A 244 23.84 -16.58 11.37
CA GLU A 244 24.05 -18.03 11.29
C GLU A 244 22.85 -18.85 11.78
N ASP A 245 22.23 -18.50 12.90
CA ASP A 245 21.31 -19.41 13.58
C ASP A 245 19.84 -19.17 13.22
N ASN A 246 19.45 -17.91 13.04
CA ASN A 246 18.06 -17.49 12.78
C ASN A 246 17.87 -16.86 11.38
N GLY A 247 18.89 -16.97 10.52
CA GLY A 247 18.96 -16.34 9.21
C GLY A 247 18.50 -17.21 8.04
N ASP A 248 17.67 -18.24 8.20
CA ASP A 248 17.28 -19.06 7.03
C ASP A 248 16.61 -18.16 5.96
N TYR A 249 17.21 -18.10 4.76
CA TYR A 249 16.88 -17.18 3.67
C TYR A 249 17.05 -15.68 4.01
N PHE A 250 18.01 -15.32 4.86
CA PHE A 250 18.35 -13.93 5.16
C PHE A 250 18.70 -13.15 3.88
N GLY A 251 18.08 -11.98 3.70
CA GLY A 251 18.18 -11.21 2.44
C GLY A 251 17.04 -11.52 1.47
N TRP A 252 16.03 -12.29 1.89
CA TRP A 252 14.81 -12.53 1.11
C TRP A 252 14.09 -11.23 0.76
N SER A 253 13.96 -10.35 1.75
CA SER A 253 13.44 -8.99 1.57
C SER A 253 14.38 -8.01 2.25
N ILE A 254 14.51 -6.84 1.66
CA ILE A 254 15.32 -5.74 2.20
C ILE A 254 14.56 -4.44 2.02
N ALA A 255 14.66 -3.57 3.02
CA ALA A 255 14.17 -2.19 3.01
C ALA A 255 15.25 -1.28 3.59
N LEU A 256 15.29 -0.04 3.13
CA LEU A 256 16.30 0.95 3.50
C LEU A 256 15.63 2.29 3.81
N SER A 257 16.08 2.99 4.85
CA SER A 257 15.63 4.35 5.18
C SER A 257 15.99 5.36 4.09
N THR A 258 15.34 6.53 4.12
CA THR A 258 15.55 7.60 3.13
C THR A 258 17.01 8.05 3.06
N ASP A 259 17.70 8.10 4.20
CA ASP A 259 19.11 8.50 4.31
C ASP A 259 20.10 7.34 4.07
N GLY A 260 19.61 6.09 4.02
CA GLY A 260 20.44 4.90 3.87
C GLY A 260 21.12 4.41 5.14
N ASN A 261 20.78 4.93 6.32
CA ASN A 261 21.43 4.57 7.58
C ASN A 261 20.68 3.48 8.37
N VAL A 262 19.45 3.11 8.02
CA VAL A 262 18.74 1.99 8.66
C VAL A 262 18.32 1.00 7.59
N THR A 263 18.66 -0.27 7.77
CA THR A 263 18.26 -1.36 6.88
C THR A 263 17.52 -2.44 7.66
N ALA A 264 16.41 -2.91 7.12
CA ALA A 264 15.66 -4.05 7.65
C ALA A 264 15.76 -5.20 6.65
N ILE A 265 16.09 -6.38 7.14
CA ILE A 265 16.36 -7.57 6.34
C ILE A 265 15.49 -8.71 6.83
N GLY A 266 14.62 -9.20 5.96
CA GLY A 266 13.77 -10.35 6.22
C GLY A 266 14.48 -11.68 5.96
N SER A 267 14.17 -12.66 6.81
CA SER A 267 14.44 -14.08 6.62
C SER A 267 13.12 -14.86 6.62
N ARG A 268 13.16 -16.19 6.70
CA ARG A 268 11.94 -17.01 6.91
C ARG A 268 11.35 -16.83 8.32
N GLY A 269 12.18 -16.71 9.34
CA GLY A 269 11.73 -16.66 10.74
C GLY A 269 11.74 -15.26 11.35
N ASN A 270 12.75 -14.47 11.02
CA ASN A 270 13.08 -13.23 11.72
C ASN A 270 13.16 -12.06 10.75
N VAL A 271 13.08 -10.87 11.30
CA VAL A 271 13.52 -9.63 10.66
C VAL A 271 14.62 -9.02 11.51
N PHE A 272 15.74 -8.74 10.87
CA PHE A 272 16.89 -8.11 11.50
C PHE A 272 16.96 -6.65 11.06
N VAL A 273 17.19 -5.75 12.00
CA VAL A 273 17.31 -4.32 11.71
C VAL A 273 18.68 -3.85 12.13
N TYR A 274 19.39 -3.18 11.22
CA TYR A 274 20.70 -2.59 11.49
C TYR A 274 20.66 -1.09 11.28
N SER A 275 21.33 -0.35 12.17
CA SER A 275 21.53 1.09 12.07
C SER A 275 23.01 1.36 11.87
N ARG A 276 23.31 2.27 10.96
CA ARG A 276 24.63 2.78 10.70
C ARG A 276 24.86 4.07 11.45
N ASP A 277 26.02 4.18 12.09
CA ASP A 277 26.58 5.47 12.47
C ASP A 277 27.51 5.99 11.35
N GLU A 278 28.50 6.80 11.68
CA GLU A 278 29.47 7.33 10.71
C GLU A 278 30.15 6.21 9.88
N THR A 279 30.50 5.08 10.50
CA THR A 279 31.29 4.02 9.83
C THR A 279 30.81 2.60 10.08
N ASN A 280 30.09 2.34 11.18
CA ASN A 280 29.77 1.00 11.63
C ASN A 280 28.28 0.74 11.58
N TRP A 281 27.92 -0.49 11.24
CA TRP A 281 26.56 -0.98 11.39
C TRP A 281 26.41 -1.73 12.72
N THR A 282 25.33 -1.46 13.42
CA THR A 282 24.95 -2.11 14.67
C THR A 282 23.58 -2.74 14.52
N LYS A 283 23.40 -3.96 15.03
CA LYS A 283 22.08 -4.59 15.07
C LYS A 283 21.23 -3.90 16.14
N ILE A 284 20.11 -3.30 15.73
CA ILE A 284 19.15 -2.59 16.58
C ILE A 284 17.80 -3.31 16.68
N GLY A 285 17.64 -4.45 16.01
CA GLY A 285 16.44 -5.28 16.10
C GLY A 285 16.69 -6.71 15.64
N ASP A 286 16.08 -7.66 16.35
CA ASP A 286 15.96 -9.07 16.00
C ASP A 286 14.53 -9.51 16.37
N ILE A 287 13.63 -9.42 15.39
CA ILE A 287 12.20 -9.55 15.59
C ILE A 287 11.77 -10.91 15.06
N TYR A 288 11.44 -11.82 15.97
CA TYR A 288 10.90 -13.13 15.64
C TYR A 288 9.37 -13.08 15.53
N LEU A 289 8.82 -13.61 14.44
CA LEU A 289 7.37 -13.78 14.26
C LEU A 289 7.08 -15.24 13.94
N TYR A 290 6.20 -15.86 14.72
CA TYR A 290 5.76 -17.25 14.52
C TYR A 290 5.06 -17.40 13.16
N SER A 291 5.82 -17.74 12.12
CA SER A 291 5.33 -18.13 10.80
C SER A 291 6.45 -18.83 10.04
N THR A 292 6.12 -19.92 9.34
CA THR A 292 7.06 -20.82 8.66
C THR A 292 7.51 -20.32 7.29
N TRP A 293 7.08 -19.12 6.89
CA TRP A 293 7.27 -18.59 5.54
C TRP A 293 7.80 -17.16 5.55
N GLN A 294 8.27 -16.72 4.39
CA GLN A 294 9.10 -15.54 4.18
C GLN A 294 8.52 -14.26 4.79
N LYS A 295 9.40 -13.38 5.25
CA LYS A 295 9.01 -12.07 5.77
C LYS A 295 9.21 -11.01 4.71
N SER A 296 8.16 -10.23 4.41
CA SER A 296 8.28 -8.99 3.66
C SER A 296 8.48 -7.83 4.63
N VAL A 297 9.29 -6.84 4.25
CA VAL A 297 9.65 -5.71 5.13
C VAL A 297 9.52 -4.39 4.41
N ALA A 298 9.07 -3.37 5.13
CA ALA A 298 9.09 -1.98 4.69
C ALA A 298 9.48 -1.06 5.86
N LEU A 299 10.22 0.01 5.56
CA LEU A 299 10.65 1.01 6.54
C LEU A 299 10.07 2.38 6.20
N SER A 300 9.78 3.17 7.24
CA SER A 300 9.57 4.61 7.10
C SER A 300 10.86 5.35 6.73
N ALA A 301 10.74 6.62 6.34
CA ALA A 301 11.84 7.46 5.92
C ALA A 301 12.94 7.60 6.99
N SER A 302 12.56 7.73 8.27
CA SER A 302 13.53 7.81 9.38
C SER A 302 14.10 6.45 9.77
N GLY A 303 13.45 5.36 9.35
CA GLY A 303 13.80 4.01 9.80
C GLY A 303 13.34 3.69 11.22
N ASP A 304 12.44 4.48 11.83
CA ASP A 304 11.92 4.22 13.19
C ASP A 304 10.56 3.52 13.20
N ARG A 305 9.98 3.29 12.02
CA ARG A 305 8.80 2.41 11.84
C ARG A 305 9.10 1.31 10.84
N LEU A 306 8.68 0.10 11.18
CA LEU A 306 8.91 -1.13 10.44
C LEU A 306 7.61 -1.92 10.31
N ALA A 307 7.23 -2.25 9.07
CA ALA A 307 6.15 -3.18 8.78
C ALA A 307 6.76 -4.52 8.40
N ILE A 308 6.20 -5.59 8.96
CA ILE A 308 6.61 -6.96 8.68
C ILE A 308 5.38 -7.74 8.26
N GLY A 309 5.39 -8.22 7.02
CA GLY A 309 4.41 -9.16 6.51
C GLY A 309 4.89 -10.57 6.75
N ALA A 310 4.03 -11.41 7.31
CA ALA A 310 4.28 -12.82 7.50
C ALA A 310 3.19 -13.60 6.75
N ASN A 311 3.39 -13.81 5.46
CA ASN A 311 2.54 -14.69 4.68
C ASN A 311 2.91 -16.14 4.98
N GLY A 312 1.93 -17.01 5.12
CA GLY A 312 2.12 -18.46 5.14
C GLY A 312 1.48 -19.08 3.91
N ASN A 313 2.04 -20.16 3.38
CA ASN A 313 1.38 -20.88 2.30
C ASN A 313 0.00 -21.36 2.80
N SER A 314 -1.05 -21.01 2.07
CA SER A 314 -2.43 -21.33 2.43
C SER A 314 -2.91 -20.72 3.76
N THR A 315 -2.33 -19.60 4.20
CA THR A 315 -2.83 -18.84 5.36
C THR A 315 -3.52 -17.56 4.91
N HIS A 316 -4.25 -16.94 5.84
CA HIS A 316 -4.78 -15.59 5.63
C HIS A 316 -3.67 -14.53 5.65
N GLY A 317 -2.51 -14.82 6.24
CA GLY A 317 -1.39 -13.88 6.37
C GLY A 317 -1.67 -12.82 7.43
N PHE A 318 -0.61 -12.21 7.95
CA PHE A 318 -0.73 -11.16 8.96
C PHE A 318 0.43 -10.17 8.86
N ILE A 319 0.18 -8.96 9.34
CA ILE A 319 1.10 -7.83 9.27
C ILE A 319 1.25 -7.25 10.66
N HIS A 320 2.50 -7.13 11.09
CA HIS A 320 2.87 -6.43 12.31
C HIS A 320 3.55 -5.13 11.96
N ILE A 321 3.21 -4.08 12.71
CA ILE A 321 3.85 -2.78 12.56
C ILE A 321 4.48 -2.40 13.89
N PHE A 322 5.76 -2.05 13.84
CA PHE A 322 6.58 -1.73 14.99
C PHE A 322 7.07 -0.29 14.90
N GLU A 323 7.19 0.33 16.06
CA GLU A 323 7.89 1.60 16.28
C GLU A 323 9.14 1.35 17.14
N ARG A 324 10.21 2.08 16.83
CA ARG A 324 11.48 1.94 17.53
C ARG A 324 11.31 2.35 18.99
N ASN A 325 11.72 1.46 19.89
CA ASN A 325 11.66 1.69 21.32
C ASN A 325 12.91 1.08 21.97
N THR A 326 13.90 1.92 22.23
CA THR A 326 15.18 1.53 22.82
C THR A 326 15.06 0.99 24.24
N SER A 327 13.91 1.19 24.91
CA SER A 327 13.64 0.63 26.24
C SER A 327 13.05 -0.78 26.19
N SER A 328 12.62 -1.26 25.02
CA SER A 328 12.12 -2.62 24.85
C SER A 328 13.27 -3.62 24.65
N ALA A 329 13.05 -4.88 25.04
CA ALA A 329 14.09 -5.92 24.99
C ALA A 329 14.64 -6.20 23.58
N ILE A 330 13.82 -5.99 22.54
CA ILE A 330 14.20 -6.19 21.13
C ILE A 330 14.47 -4.89 20.39
N GLY A 331 14.40 -3.72 21.06
CA GLY A 331 14.58 -2.39 20.45
C GLY A 331 13.36 -1.85 19.68
N TRP A 332 12.26 -2.59 19.67
CA TRP A 332 11.03 -2.31 18.91
C TRP A 332 9.79 -2.68 19.71
N THR A 333 8.73 -1.88 19.58
CA THR A 333 7.41 -2.14 20.18
C THR A 333 6.35 -2.14 19.11
N GLN A 334 5.47 -3.14 19.11
CA GLN A 334 4.35 -3.19 18.17
C GLN A 334 3.38 -2.04 18.45
N ILE A 335 2.96 -1.33 17.39
CA ILE A 335 1.96 -0.26 17.47
C ILE A 335 0.65 -0.73 16.85
N GLY A 336 -0.41 -0.70 17.67
CA GLY A 336 -1.73 -1.20 17.31
C GLY A 336 -1.83 -2.73 17.23
N SER A 337 -3.05 -3.19 16.96
CA SER A 337 -3.33 -4.60 16.70
C SER A 337 -2.68 -5.06 15.40
N ARG A 338 -2.38 -6.36 15.30
CA ARG A 338 -1.92 -6.95 14.04
C ARG A 338 -3.02 -6.82 12.98
N ILE A 339 -2.64 -6.57 11.74
CA ILE A 339 -3.57 -6.56 10.61
C ILE A 339 -3.65 -7.99 10.06
N GLU A 340 -4.87 -8.50 9.94
CA GLU A 340 -5.16 -9.86 9.48
C GLU A 340 -5.57 -9.84 8.02
N GLY A 341 -5.15 -10.84 7.24
CA GLY A 341 -5.87 -11.12 5.99
C GLY A 341 -7.28 -11.60 6.28
N GLU A 342 -8.20 -11.29 5.38
CA GLU A 342 -9.64 -11.45 5.62
C GLU A 342 -10.14 -12.87 5.33
N ARG A 343 -9.35 -13.69 4.63
CA ARG A 343 -9.75 -15.02 4.16
C ARG A 343 -8.61 -16.02 4.18
N PHE A 344 -8.95 -17.31 4.30
CA PHE A 344 -8.04 -18.39 3.93
C PHE A 344 -7.47 -18.11 2.53
N ILE A 345 -6.16 -18.30 2.33
CA ILE A 345 -5.40 -18.02 1.09
C ILE A 345 -5.45 -16.56 0.58
N ASP A 346 -5.67 -15.58 1.46
CA ASP A 346 -5.45 -14.16 1.14
C ASP A 346 -3.95 -13.87 0.98
N GLU A 347 -3.12 -14.54 1.78
CA GLU A 347 -1.66 -14.32 1.83
C GLU A 347 -1.30 -12.85 2.11
N ALA A 348 -2.10 -12.16 2.93
CA ALA A 348 -1.87 -10.76 3.26
C ALA A 348 -0.46 -10.57 3.84
N GLY A 349 0.22 -9.51 3.39
CA GLY A 349 1.62 -9.26 3.74
C GLY A 349 2.62 -9.92 2.81
N TYR A 350 2.20 -10.44 1.66
CA TYR A 350 3.08 -10.96 0.62
C TYR A 350 4.06 -9.89 0.11
N SER A 351 3.56 -8.70 -0.19
CA SER A 351 4.38 -7.51 -0.47
C SER A 351 3.79 -6.31 0.27
N ILE A 352 4.66 -5.49 0.83
CA ILE A 352 4.31 -4.34 1.66
C ILE A 352 5.09 -3.12 1.19
N ALA A 353 4.45 -1.96 1.22
CA ALA A 353 5.08 -0.66 1.03
C ALA A 353 4.60 0.32 2.11
N PHE A 354 5.47 1.25 2.52
CA PHE A 354 5.19 2.26 3.53
C PHE A 354 5.34 3.66 2.96
N SER A 355 4.53 4.58 3.47
CA SER A 355 4.71 6.02 3.28
C SER A 355 5.97 6.51 4.01
N ARG A 356 6.47 7.69 3.67
CA ARG A 356 7.66 8.27 4.34
C ARG A 356 7.47 8.39 5.84
N LYS A 357 6.30 8.82 6.30
CA LYS A 357 6.01 8.96 7.72
C LYS A 357 5.75 7.62 8.40
N GLY A 358 5.46 6.57 7.63
CA GLY A 358 5.02 5.28 8.17
C GLY A 358 3.68 5.36 8.87
N ASP A 359 2.79 6.26 8.44
CA ASP A 359 1.40 6.38 8.88
C ASP A 359 0.42 5.76 7.88
N ILE A 360 0.80 5.60 6.61
CA ILE A 360 0.06 4.82 5.61
C ILE A 360 0.88 3.59 5.18
N VAL A 361 0.26 2.41 5.16
CA VAL A 361 0.83 1.14 4.69
C VAL A 361 -0.02 0.52 3.59
N ALA A 362 0.62 0.09 2.51
CA ALA A 362 0.01 -0.70 1.47
C ALA A 362 0.39 -2.17 1.63
N ILE A 363 -0.61 -3.04 1.67
CA ILE A 363 -0.45 -4.47 1.92
C ILE A 363 -1.09 -5.20 0.75
N SER A 364 -0.32 -6.10 0.13
CA SER A 364 -0.84 -6.96 -0.93
C SER A 364 -0.81 -8.43 -0.52
N GLY A 365 -1.88 -9.13 -0.85
CA GLY A 365 -2.02 -10.58 -0.75
C GLY A 365 -2.05 -11.22 -2.14
N ASN A 366 -1.53 -12.44 -2.25
CA ASN A 366 -1.46 -13.17 -3.52
C ASN A 366 -2.44 -14.35 -3.52
N SER A 367 -3.72 -14.06 -3.76
CA SER A 367 -4.73 -15.11 -3.69
C SER A 367 -4.76 -15.97 -4.94
N VAL A 368 -4.53 -17.27 -4.77
CA VAL A 368 -4.47 -18.31 -5.82
C VAL A 368 -5.64 -18.26 -6.80
N ASN A 369 -6.82 -17.80 -6.38
CA ASN A 369 -8.05 -17.86 -7.18
C ASN A 369 -8.70 -16.49 -7.48
N ARG A 370 -8.10 -15.36 -7.10
CA ARG A 370 -8.77 -14.04 -7.15
C ARG A 370 -7.93 -12.85 -7.58
N GLY A 371 -6.65 -13.04 -7.79
CA GLY A 371 -5.70 -12.02 -8.15
C GLY A 371 -5.00 -11.47 -6.93
N ARG A 372 -4.09 -10.54 -7.17
CA ARG A 372 -3.50 -9.75 -6.11
C ARG A 372 -4.58 -8.82 -5.55
N VAL A 373 -4.82 -8.89 -4.24
CA VAL A 373 -5.68 -7.95 -3.52
C VAL A 373 -4.77 -6.99 -2.77
N THR A 374 -4.95 -5.70 -2.97
CA THR A 374 -4.21 -4.67 -2.24
C THR A 374 -5.15 -3.88 -1.34
N ARG A 375 -4.76 -3.74 -0.08
CA ARG A 375 -5.46 -3.00 0.96
C ARG A 375 -4.54 -1.94 1.53
N ILE A 376 -5.07 -0.76 1.79
CA ILE A 376 -4.31 0.36 2.32
C ILE A 376 -4.84 0.70 3.71
N TYR A 377 -3.94 0.83 4.67
CA TYR A 377 -4.28 1.15 6.06
C TYR A 377 -3.62 2.47 6.46
N GLU A 378 -4.36 3.26 7.22
CA GLU A 378 -3.89 4.49 7.85
C GLU A 378 -3.84 4.32 9.37
N TRP A 379 -2.78 4.85 9.97
CA TRP A 379 -2.56 4.88 11.41
C TRP A 379 -3.31 6.04 12.05
N ASN A 380 -4.14 5.71 13.03
CA ASN A 380 -4.75 6.66 13.93
C ASN A 380 -4.38 6.30 15.37
N ILE A 381 -4.05 7.29 16.21
CA ILE A 381 -3.62 7.04 17.58
C ILE A 381 -4.73 6.44 18.46
N ASP A 382 -5.99 6.77 18.18
CA ASP A 382 -7.16 6.34 18.94
C ASP A 382 -7.74 5.03 18.38
N LEU A 383 -7.74 4.86 17.05
CA LEU A 383 -8.34 3.71 16.37
C LEU A 383 -7.33 2.60 16.00
N GLY A 384 -6.03 2.88 16.08
CA GLY A 384 -4.98 2.01 15.55
C GLY A 384 -4.94 2.02 14.02
N TRP A 385 -4.53 0.90 13.42
CA TRP A 385 -4.51 0.73 11.97
C TRP A 385 -5.91 0.45 11.45
N SER A 386 -6.40 1.31 10.56
CA SER A 386 -7.72 1.19 9.93
C SER A 386 -7.61 1.24 8.42
N GLN A 387 -8.38 0.42 7.71
CA GLN A 387 -8.35 0.38 6.26
C GLN A 387 -8.99 1.66 5.68
N ILE A 388 -8.33 2.27 4.70
CA ILE A 388 -8.83 3.44 3.97
C ILE A 388 -9.27 3.05 2.56
N GLY A 389 -10.57 3.25 2.30
CA GLY A 389 -11.23 2.87 1.06
C GLY A 389 -11.41 1.35 0.90
N TYR A 390 -11.97 0.97 -0.24
CA TYR A 390 -12.21 -0.44 -0.59
C TYR A 390 -10.94 -1.13 -1.07
N ASP A 391 -10.96 -2.46 -1.00
CA ASP A 391 -9.96 -3.33 -1.61
C ASP A 391 -9.71 -2.96 -3.07
N ILE A 392 -8.44 -2.73 -3.41
CA ILE A 392 -8.03 -2.55 -4.80
C ILE A 392 -7.79 -3.93 -5.39
N ASN A 393 -8.74 -4.39 -6.19
CA ASN A 393 -8.67 -5.64 -6.95
C ASN A 393 -9.21 -5.43 -8.37
N LYS A 394 -8.69 -6.21 -9.32
CA LYS A 394 -9.37 -6.36 -10.62
C LYS A 394 -10.39 -7.47 -10.45
N LYS A 395 -11.67 -7.17 -10.73
CA LYS A 395 -12.75 -8.16 -10.72
C LYS A 395 -12.43 -9.23 -11.76
N ILE A 396 -11.86 -10.36 -11.34
CA ILE A 396 -11.70 -11.52 -12.20
C ILE A 396 -13.10 -12.05 -12.47
N GLU A 397 -13.56 -11.94 -13.71
CA GLU A 397 -14.72 -12.71 -14.16
C GLU A 397 -14.38 -14.18 -13.97
N ARG A 398 -14.97 -14.80 -12.94
CA ARG A 398 -14.85 -16.24 -12.68
C ARG A 398 -15.21 -17.00 -13.94
N LEU A 399 -14.22 -17.53 -14.63
CA LEU A 399 -14.45 -18.69 -15.48
C LEU A 399 -14.70 -19.86 -14.53
N LYS A 400 -15.96 -20.28 -14.48
CA LYS A 400 -16.37 -21.50 -13.81
C LYS A 400 -15.62 -22.66 -14.50
N ASP A 401 -15.05 -23.56 -13.72
CA ASP A 401 -14.77 -24.95 -14.10
C ASP A 401 -13.35 -25.37 -14.52
N HIS A 402 -12.24 -24.81 -14.02
CA HIS A 402 -10.95 -25.55 -14.11
C HIS A 402 -10.01 -25.34 -12.90
N PHE A 403 -9.37 -26.43 -12.47
CA PHE A 403 -8.27 -26.46 -11.50
C PHE A 403 -6.98 -26.08 -12.21
N ASP A 404 -6.47 -24.88 -11.96
CA ASP A 404 -5.24 -24.36 -12.59
C ASP A 404 -3.99 -24.87 -11.87
N THR A 405 -3.03 -25.41 -12.63
CA THR A 405 -1.72 -25.85 -12.14
C THR A 405 -0.76 -24.68 -12.01
N TYR A 406 -0.30 -24.50 -10.77
CA TYR A 406 0.66 -23.52 -10.26
C TYR A 406 2.03 -23.58 -10.96
N LEU A 407 2.51 -22.45 -11.49
CA LEU A 407 3.94 -22.12 -11.62
C LEU A 407 4.10 -20.60 -11.69
N GLY A 408 4.62 -19.96 -10.63
CA GLY A 408 5.06 -18.57 -10.73
C GLY A 408 5.21 -17.90 -9.38
N GLU A 409 6.45 -17.81 -8.91
CA GLU A 409 6.84 -16.86 -7.88
C GLU A 409 6.19 -15.50 -8.20
N SER A 410 5.42 -14.94 -7.28
CA SER A 410 4.85 -13.61 -7.50
C SER A 410 5.89 -12.59 -7.02
N GLY A 411 6.40 -11.69 -7.85
CA GLY A 411 7.39 -10.73 -7.35
C GLY A 411 6.77 -9.64 -6.45
N LYS A 412 7.62 -8.74 -5.93
CA LYS A 412 7.18 -7.57 -5.13
C LYS A 412 6.36 -6.60 -5.97
N GLY A 413 5.04 -6.60 -5.85
CA GLY A 413 4.19 -5.79 -6.73
C GLY A 413 3.21 -4.85 -6.04
N VAL A 414 3.65 -4.22 -4.95
CA VAL A 414 3.03 -3.00 -4.43
C VAL A 414 4.12 -1.96 -4.17
N ALA A 415 3.87 -0.71 -4.56
CA ALA A 415 4.71 0.44 -4.28
C ALA A 415 3.83 1.62 -3.85
N LEU A 416 4.34 2.48 -2.99
CA LEU A 416 3.61 3.62 -2.44
C LEU A 416 4.45 4.88 -2.57
N SER A 417 3.82 6.00 -2.93
CA SER A 417 4.41 7.33 -2.87
C SER A 417 4.77 7.73 -1.44
N GLY A 418 5.63 8.74 -1.30
CA GLY A 418 6.10 9.22 -0.01
C GLY A 418 5.00 9.79 0.87
N SER A 419 4.03 10.48 0.28
CA SER A 419 2.82 10.98 0.93
C SER A 419 1.82 9.88 1.26
N GLY A 420 1.88 8.74 0.59
CA GLY A 420 0.94 7.64 0.77
C GLY A 420 -0.38 7.80 0.03
N ASP A 421 -0.55 8.86 -0.79
CA ASP A 421 -1.78 9.15 -1.54
C ASP A 421 -1.77 8.55 -2.96
N ILE A 422 -0.64 8.04 -3.44
CA ILE A 422 -0.53 7.31 -4.71
C ILE A 422 0.03 5.91 -4.44
N VAL A 423 -0.64 4.88 -4.95
CA VAL A 423 -0.24 3.46 -4.86
C VAL A 423 -0.13 2.84 -6.25
N GLY A 424 0.98 2.15 -6.50
CA GLY A 424 1.17 1.29 -7.65
C GLY A 424 0.95 -0.16 -7.26
N ILE A 425 0.20 -0.90 -8.08
CA ILE A 425 -0.02 -2.33 -7.90
C ILE A 425 0.29 -3.06 -9.20
N ALA A 426 0.91 -4.23 -9.08
CA ALA A 426 1.16 -5.07 -10.22
C ALA A 426 0.30 -6.32 -10.21
N GLN A 427 -0.12 -6.74 -11.38
CA GLN A 427 -0.92 -7.94 -11.58
C GLN A 427 -0.12 -8.96 -12.37
N ASN A 428 0.09 -10.13 -11.76
CA ASN A 428 0.71 -11.28 -12.40
C ASN A 428 -0.35 -12.26 -12.91
N ARG A 429 0.06 -13.07 -13.89
CA ARG A 429 -0.78 -13.97 -14.70
C ARG A 429 -1.75 -14.86 -13.93
N TYR A 430 -2.90 -15.05 -14.58
CA TYR A 430 -3.71 -16.27 -14.56
C TYR A 430 -3.47 -17.07 -15.84
N THR A 431 -3.32 -18.39 -15.73
CA THR A 431 -3.31 -19.31 -16.87
C THR A 431 -4.63 -20.08 -16.93
N ASN A 432 -5.45 -19.82 -17.95
CA ASN A 432 -6.55 -20.72 -18.32
C ASN A 432 -5.96 -21.93 -19.08
N PRO A 433 -6.43 -23.18 -18.86
CA PRO A 433 -6.03 -24.36 -19.66
C PRO A 433 -6.27 -24.22 -21.17
N SER A 434 -7.02 -23.21 -21.61
CA SER A 434 -7.25 -22.86 -23.02
C SER A 434 -6.12 -22.04 -23.67
N PHE A 435 -4.93 -21.96 -23.05
CA PHE A 435 -3.73 -21.27 -23.57
C PHE A 435 -3.87 -19.75 -23.82
N VAL A 436 -4.91 -19.08 -23.30
CA VAL A 436 -4.99 -17.61 -23.38
C VAL A 436 -4.03 -17.01 -22.34
N ARG A 437 -2.86 -16.64 -22.85
CA ARG A 437 -1.72 -16.09 -22.12
C ARG A 437 -1.96 -14.62 -21.75
N GLN A 438 -2.57 -14.33 -20.58
CA GLN A 438 -2.76 -12.94 -20.13
C GLN A 438 -1.42 -12.24 -19.82
N LYS A 439 -1.29 -10.96 -20.13
CA LYS A 439 -0.04 -10.19 -19.95
C LYS A 439 0.01 -9.62 -18.53
N GLY A 440 1.22 -9.50 -17.96
CA GLY A 440 1.40 -8.78 -16.70
C GLY A 440 1.17 -7.28 -16.91
N SER A 441 0.66 -6.59 -15.88
CA SER A 441 0.34 -5.16 -15.97
C SER A 441 0.61 -4.44 -14.65
N VAL A 442 0.78 -3.12 -14.74
CA VAL A 442 0.91 -2.24 -13.58
C VAL A 442 -0.22 -1.21 -13.63
N GLN A 443 -0.87 -1.01 -12.49
CA GLN A 443 -1.93 -0.02 -12.32
C GLN A 443 -1.51 0.94 -11.22
N VAL A 444 -1.85 2.21 -11.39
CA VAL A 444 -1.56 3.26 -10.40
C VAL A 444 -2.87 3.89 -9.97
N TYR A 445 -3.06 4.11 -8.67
CA TYR A 445 -4.25 4.69 -8.09
C TYR A 445 -3.87 5.88 -7.21
N LYS A 446 -4.70 6.93 -7.23
CA LYS A 446 -4.64 8.07 -6.32
C LYS A 446 -5.77 7.99 -5.32
N TRP A 447 -5.50 8.37 -4.07
CA TRP A 447 -6.51 8.60 -3.06
C TRP A 447 -7.29 9.86 -3.41
N CYS A 448 -8.59 9.71 -3.64
CA CYS A 448 -9.49 10.83 -3.84
C CYS A 448 -10.16 11.19 -2.51
N THR A 449 -10.10 12.46 -2.14
CA THR A 449 -10.81 13.00 -0.99
C THR A 449 -12.16 13.56 -1.40
N GLU A 450 -13.10 13.67 -0.46
CA GLU A 450 -14.39 14.34 -0.73
C GLU A 450 -14.20 15.82 -1.05
N ALA A 451 -15.12 16.36 -1.87
CA ALA A 451 -15.26 17.81 -2.04
C ALA A 451 -15.54 18.48 -0.68
N PRO A 452 -14.85 19.59 -0.34
CA PRO A 452 -15.31 20.40 0.77
C PRO A 452 -16.77 20.81 0.50
N SER A 453 -17.64 20.57 1.48
CA SER A 453 -19.07 20.87 1.39
C SER A 453 -19.30 22.29 0.89
N THR A 454 -20.04 22.43 -0.22
CA THR A 454 -20.53 23.72 -0.72
C THR A 454 -21.77 24.22 0.03
N LYS A 455 -22.29 23.46 1.00
CA LYS A 455 -23.35 23.92 1.88
C LYS A 455 -22.74 24.80 2.99
N PRO A 456 -23.22 26.05 3.15
CA PRO A 456 -22.90 26.84 4.33
C PRO A 456 -23.27 26.04 5.58
N SER A 457 -22.37 26.03 6.57
CA SER A 457 -22.69 25.56 7.92
C SER A 457 -23.98 26.24 8.39
N LEU A 458 -25.02 25.46 8.67
CA LEU A 458 -26.27 25.97 9.26
C LEU A 458 -26.14 26.27 10.75
N GLU A 459 -24.98 25.99 11.36
CA GLU A 459 -24.68 26.38 12.73
C GLU A 459 -23.81 27.64 12.75
N PRO A 460 -24.25 28.73 13.42
CA PRO A 460 -23.38 29.86 13.75
C PRO A 460 -22.26 29.36 14.67
N SER A 461 -21.00 29.63 14.33
CA SER A 461 -19.88 29.31 15.21
C SER A 461 -20.04 30.05 16.54
N SER A 462 -20.19 29.31 17.64
CA SER A 462 -20.38 29.85 18.99
C SER A 462 -19.08 30.33 19.66
N LYS A 463 -18.01 30.57 18.89
CA LYS A 463 -16.74 31.11 19.40
C LYS A 463 -16.23 32.22 18.48
N PRO A 464 -15.89 33.41 19.01
CA PRO A 464 -15.09 34.36 18.27
C PRO A 464 -13.75 33.72 17.92
N SER A 465 -13.36 33.76 16.66
CA SER A 465 -11.98 33.50 16.24
C SER A 465 -11.09 34.57 16.90
N MET A 466 -10.36 34.17 17.93
CA MET A 466 -9.27 34.96 18.49
C MET A 466 -7.95 34.47 17.89
N GLU A 467 -7.73 34.72 16.61
CA GLU A 467 -6.39 34.78 16.03
C GLU A 467 -6.26 36.01 15.15
N PRO A 468 -5.39 36.98 15.47
CA PRO A 468 -5.12 38.09 14.57
C PRO A 468 -4.31 37.59 13.36
N SER A 469 -4.91 37.71 12.19
CA SER A 469 -4.25 37.55 10.90
C SER A 469 -3.30 38.72 10.62
N SER A 470 -1.99 38.51 10.76
CA SER A 470 -0.89 39.02 9.90
C SER A 470 0.41 39.30 10.68
N PRO A 471 1.59 38.97 10.13
CA PRO A 471 2.86 39.46 10.63
C PRO A 471 3.36 40.61 9.73
N LYS A 472 3.23 41.86 10.18
CA LYS A 472 4.09 42.97 9.71
C LYS A 472 4.13 44.10 10.75
N PRO A 473 5.31 44.48 11.28
CA PRO A 473 5.41 45.60 12.20
C PRO A 473 5.31 46.94 11.45
N SER A 474 4.50 47.85 11.99
CA SER A 474 4.44 49.28 11.62
C SER A 474 5.64 50.03 12.21
N THR A 475 6.29 50.89 11.43
CA THR A 475 7.53 51.61 11.77
C THR A 475 7.30 53.07 12.17
N ASP A 476 6.31 53.37 13.01
CA ASP A 476 6.11 54.73 13.55
C ASP A 476 5.93 54.74 15.08
N PRO A 477 6.68 55.57 15.83
CA PRO A 477 6.59 55.63 17.28
C PRO A 477 5.43 56.51 17.73
N SER A 478 4.45 55.94 18.42
CA SER A 478 3.40 56.73 19.09
C SER A 478 3.86 57.12 20.50
N SER A 479 3.96 58.42 20.73
CA SER A 479 4.35 59.07 21.97
C SER A 479 3.14 59.31 22.90
N LYS A 480 3.08 58.60 24.04
CA LYS A 480 2.68 59.07 25.40
C LYS A 480 2.00 57.95 26.22
N PRO A 481 2.25 57.88 27.55
CA PRO A 481 1.70 56.86 28.43
C PRO A 481 0.36 57.30 29.05
N SER A 482 -0.55 56.36 29.32
CA SER A 482 -1.65 56.60 30.28
C SER A 482 -1.52 55.66 31.47
N MET A 483 -1.28 56.28 32.62
CA MET A 483 -1.40 55.72 33.96
C MET A 483 -2.89 55.62 34.32
N GLU A 484 -3.34 54.47 34.81
CA GLU A 484 -3.81 54.26 36.21
C GLU A 484 -4.66 52.97 36.35
N PRO A 485 -4.65 52.34 37.55
CA PRO A 485 -5.26 51.05 37.82
C PRO A 485 -6.64 51.19 38.47
N SER A 486 -7.49 50.16 38.35
CA SER A 486 -8.67 50.03 39.23
C SER A 486 -8.85 48.60 39.72
N ILE A 487 -8.57 48.42 41.02
CA ILE A 487 -8.95 47.29 41.86
C ILE A 487 -10.44 47.45 42.20
N SER A 488 -11.26 46.40 42.08
CA SER A 488 -12.38 46.19 43.01
C SER A 488 -12.95 44.76 42.92
N SER A 489 -13.51 44.35 44.05
CA SER A 489 -13.66 43.00 44.57
C SER A 489 -15.11 42.50 44.59
N LYS A 490 -15.25 41.18 44.48
CA LYS A 490 -16.35 40.28 44.92
C LYS A 490 -17.66 40.24 44.10
N PRO A 491 -18.21 39.02 43.89
CA PRO A 491 -19.45 38.81 43.15
C PRO A 491 -20.69 39.03 44.04
N THR A 492 -21.73 39.63 43.46
CA THR A 492 -23.09 39.70 44.02
C THR A 492 -23.96 38.67 43.30
N MET A 493 -24.64 37.81 44.06
CA MET A 493 -25.66 36.89 43.53
C MET A 493 -26.91 37.67 43.13
N SER A 494 -27.38 37.46 41.90
CA SER A 494 -28.67 37.95 41.41
C SER A 494 -29.72 36.84 41.48
N LEU A 495 -30.76 37.06 42.27
CA LEU A 495 -32.01 36.30 42.25
C LEU A 495 -32.87 36.76 41.06
N LYS A 496 -32.76 36.06 39.93
CA LYS A 496 -33.79 36.02 38.87
C LYS A 496 -33.82 34.62 38.24
N PRO A 497 -34.98 33.95 38.09
CA PRO A 497 -35.06 32.70 37.35
C PRO A 497 -34.87 32.95 35.85
N SER A 498 -33.97 32.19 35.21
CA SER A 498 -33.88 32.12 33.75
C SER A 498 -34.98 31.22 33.21
N LEU A 499 -35.77 31.74 32.28
CA LEU A 499 -36.69 30.96 31.44
C LEU A 499 -35.92 30.47 30.20
N GLU A 500 -35.08 29.45 30.37
CA GLU A 500 -34.59 28.61 29.27
C GLU A 500 -34.46 27.15 29.75
N PRO A 501 -34.86 26.16 28.93
CA PRO A 501 -34.84 24.76 29.33
C PRO A 501 -33.39 24.24 29.44
N SER A 502 -33.03 23.74 30.62
CA SER A 502 -31.82 22.96 30.82
C SER A 502 -31.98 21.59 30.14
N VAL A 503 -31.20 21.34 29.08
CA VAL A 503 -31.03 19.98 28.54
C VAL A 503 -30.20 19.18 29.53
N SER A 504 -30.89 18.38 30.32
CA SER A 504 -30.34 17.37 31.19
C SER A 504 -29.98 16.14 30.37
N TYR A 505 -28.71 15.73 30.35
CA TYR A 505 -28.31 14.38 29.96
C TYR A 505 -28.52 13.44 31.15
N ILE A 506 -29.79 13.15 31.46
CA ILE A 506 -30.14 11.92 32.17
C ILE A 506 -30.61 10.97 31.07
N PRO A 507 -29.99 9.79 30.89
CA PRO A 507 -30.52 8.79 29.97
C PRO A 507 -31.93 8.43 30.43
N SER A 508 -32.92 8.80 29.61
CA SER A 508 -34.27 8.31 29.72
C SER A 508 -34.26 6.85 29.29
N SER A 509 -34.82 6.00 30.16
CA SER A 509 -35.06 4.56 30.03
C SER A 509 -33.84 3.64 30.05
N ALA A 510 -33.96 2.58 30.88
CA ALA A 510 -33.18 1.37 30.76
C ALA A 510 -33.32 0.80 29.33
N PRO A 511 -32.31 0.07 28.81
CA PRO A 511 -32.43 -0.64 27.55
C PRO A 511 -33.70 -1.48 27.55
N SER A 512 -34.45 -1.45 26.45
CA SER A 512 -35.53 -2.42 26.24
C SER A 512 -34.93 -3.82 26.27
N ASP A 513 -35.55 -4.75 26.99
CA ASP A 513 -35.18 -6.17 26.96
C ASP A 513 -35.08 -6.63 25.50
N CYS A 514 -33.99 -7.31 25.15
CA CYS A 514 -33.81 -7.88 23.81
C CYS A 514 -34.93 -8.91 23.57
N VAL A 515 -35.72 -8.69 22.52
CA VAL A 515 -36.79 -9.60 22.11
C VAL A 515 -36.37 -10.24 20.79
N ASP A 516 -36.16 -11.56 20.81
CA ASP A 516 -35.88 -12.36 19.61
C ASP A 516 -36.89 -12.08 18.51
N ASP A 517 -36.43 -11.94 17.26
CA ASP A 517 -37.33 -11.86 16.12
C ASP A 517 -37.96 -13.24 15.84
N PRO A 518 -39.29 -13.40 16.02
CA PRO A 518 -39.94 -14.71 15.94
C PRO A 518 -39.91 -15.34 14.54
N ASN A 519 -39.58 -14.57 13.51
CA ASN A 519 -39.53 -15.03 12.12
C ASN A 519 -38.11 -15.29 11.62
N TRP A 520 -37.08 -14.98 12.42
CA TRP A 520 -35.70 -15.14 12.01
C TRP A 520 -35.25 -16.61 12.03
N LYS A 521 -34.61 -17.05 10.94
CA LYS A 521 -34.03 -18.39 10.79
C LYS A 521 -32.79 -18.33 9.91
N VAL A 522 -31.75 -19.07 10.29
CA VAL A 522 -30.50 -19.18 9.51
C VAL A 522 -30.25 -20.61 9.04
N GLY A 523 -29.78 -20.74 7.81
CA GLY A 523 -29.39 -22.02 7.20
C GLY A 523 -30.55 -22.97 6.87
N GLY A 524 -30.21 -24.16 6.37
CA GLY A 524 -31.15 -25.20 5.96
C GLY A 524 -31.20 -25.41 4.45
N ASN A 525 -31.41 -26.66 4.04
CA ASN A 525 -31.67 -27.04 2.65
C ASN A 525 -32.69 -28.18 2.64
N SER A 526 -32.97 -28.79 1.49
CA SER A 526 -33.95 -29.90 1.40
C SER A 526 -33.63 -31.12 2.26
N ARG A 527 -32.43 -31.21 2.87
CA ARG A 527 -32.01 -32.28 3.78
C ARG A 527 -31.74 -31.84 5.23
N PHE A 528 -31.67 -30.54 5.52
CA PHE A 528 -31.37 -30.04 6.87
C PHE A 528 -32.33 -28.91 7.25
N SER A 529 -32.88 -28.97 8.47
CA SER A 529 -33.78 -27.97 9.01
C SER A 529 -33.05 -26.66 9.32
N SER A 530 -33.69 -25.54 8.99
CA SER A 530 -33.25 -24.19 9.38
C SER A 530 -33.25 -24.00 10.90
N LEU A 531 -32.32 -23.23 11.45
CA LEU A 531 -32.19 -22.94 12.88
C LEU A 531 -32.87 -21.61 13.25
N THR A 532 -33.60 -21.57 14.36
CA THR A 532 -34.24 -20.37 14.92
C THR A 532 -33.42 -19.78 16.08
N CYS A 533 -33.72 -18.55 16.54
CA CYS A 533 -33.12 -17.98 17.76
C CYS A 533 -33.27 -18.92 18.97
N ALA A 534 -34.43 -19.57 19.12
CA ALA A 534 -34.66 -20.57 20.17
C ALA A 534 -33.77 -21.82 20.05
N ASN A 535 -33.32 -22.20 18.85
CA ASN A 535 -32.37 -23.31 18.70
C ASN A 535 -30.94 -22.89 19.08
N ILE A 536 -30.57 -21.64 18.81
CA ILE A 536 -29.24 -21.09 19.06
C ILE A 536 -29.07 -20.77 20.55
N ALA A 537 -30.05 -20.12 21.19
CA ALA A 537 -30.00 -19.78 22.62
C ALA A 537 -29.89 -21.01 23.54
N ASN A 538 -30.38 -22.17 23.09
CA ASN A 538 -30.27 -23.43 23.83
C ASN A 538 -28.93 -24.17 23.62
N ASN A 539 -28.02 -23.64 22.80
CA ASN A 539 -26.73 -24.25 22.51
C ASN A 539 -25.60 -23.21 22.44
N VAL A 540 -24.92 -23.01 23.57
CA VAL A 540 -23.93 -21.95 23.79
C VAL A 540 -22.77 -21.97 22.78
N GLU A 541 -22.36 -23.16 22.30
CA GLU A 541 -21.31 -23.28 21.28
C GLU A 541 -21.71 -22.66 19.93
N TRP A 542 -23.00 -22.65 19.60
CA TRP A 542 -23.51 -22.09 18.34
C TRP A 542 -23.61 -20.57 18.41
N CYS A 543 -23.91 -19.99 19.57
CA CYS A 543 -23.85 -18.53 19.77
C CYS A 543 -22.46 -17.97 19.46
N ASP A 544 -21.40 -18.56 20.03
CA ASP A 544 -20.03 -18.07 19.81
C ASP A 544 -19.55 -18.27 18.37
N THR A 545 -19.97 -19.37 17.74
CA THR A 545 -19.56 -19.69 16.37
C THR A 545 -20.27 -18.82 15.31
N LEU A 546 -21.51 -18.41 15.57
CA LEU A 546 -22.35 -17.70 14.59
C LEU A 546 -22.50 -16.19 14.86
N SER A 547 -22.11 -15.71 16.04
CA SER A 547 -22.31 -14.34 16.54
C SER A 547 -21.87 -13.22 15.59
N ASN A 548 -20.85 -13.46 14.76
CA ASN A 548 -20.27 -12.47 13.84
C ASN A 548 -20.53 -12.76 12.35
N LEU A 549 -21.39 -13.72 12.02
CA LEU A 549 -21.76 -13.97 10.63
C LEU A 549 -22.90 -13.04 10.20
N PRO A 550 -22.71 -12.17 9.20
CA PRO A 550 -23.81 -11.38 8.64
C PRO A 550 -24.73 -12.30 7.82
N ASP A 551 -26.04 -12.23 8.08
CA ASP A 551 -27.03 -12.96 7.27
C ASP A 551 -27.60 -12.04 6.17
N SER A 552 -27.05 -12.20 4.96
CA SER A 552 -27.51 -11.50 3.75
C SER A 552 -28.98 -11.74 3.38
N SER A 553 -29.66 -12.71 4.03
CA SER A 553 -31.07 -13.00 3.79
C SER A 553 -32.03 -12.20 4.69
N TYR A 554 -31.54 -11.49 5.70
CA TYR A 554 -32.37 -10.73 6.63
C TYR A 554 -31.81 -9.33 6.95
N ASN A 555 -31.86 -8.45 5.94
CA ASN A 555 -31.55 -7.01 6.08
C ASN A 555 -30.17 -6.71 6.70
N ASP A 556 -29.16 -7.54 6.41
CA ASP A 556 -27.76 -7.38 6.84
C ASP A 556 -27.55 -7.32 8.36
N LYS A 557 -28.48 -7.85 9.17
CA LYS A 557 -28.30 -7.99 10.62
C LYS A 557 -27.37 -9.17 10.93
N THR A 558 -26.54 -9.01 11.95
CA THR A 558 -25.79 -10.11 12.57
C THR A 558 -26.71 -11.04 13.36
N VAL A 559 -26.29 -12.29 13.57
CA VAL A 559 -27.04 -13.24 14.43
C VAL A 559 -27.24 -12.69 15.84
N THR A 560 -26.26 -11.96 16.36
CA THR A 560 -26.33 -11.30 17.66
C THR A 560 -27.42 -10.22 17.67
N GLU A 561 -27.53 -9.38 16.63
CA GLU A 561 -28.59 -8.36 16.53
C GLU A 561 -30.01 -8.93 16.33
N ALA A 562 -30.11 -10.20 15.94
CA ALA A 562 -31.38 -10.88 15.69
C ALA A 562 -31.88 -11.73 16.89
N CYS A 563 -30.95 -12.24 17.72
CA CYS A 563 -31.24 -13.25 18.76
C CYS A 563 -30.63 -12.94 20.15
N CYS A 564 -29.94 -11.81 20.33
CA CYS A 564 -29.34 -11.38 21.59
C CYS A 564 -29.55 -9.88 21.78
#